data_AF-A0A7R9GXJ9-F1
#
_entry.id   AF-A0A7R9GXJ9-F1
#
_cell.length_a   1.000
_cell.length_b   1.000
_cell.length_c   1.000
_cell.angle_alpha   90.00
_cell.angle_beta   90.00
_cell.angle_gamma   90.00
#
_symmetry.space_group_name_H-M   'P 1'
#
loop_
_entity.id
_entity.type
_entity.pdbx_description
1 polymer ?
#
loop_
_entity_poly.entity_id
_entity_poly.type
_entity_poly.pdbx_seq_one_letter_code
_entity_poly.pdbx_strand_id
1 'polypeptide(L)'
;MIRDIVNHINIDMQQPAFCIRKTRLLADTREVPEFKLVRLSSSGDNVAKTVNQICLGCICEAASDCDRSVGCVKDVCGLFKITRPYWVDSGRPVLANDDPNDDAAFTRCVSEPFCSAKAVENYMTKYRKVLHPGYFTPPVPCPDGVPPLPDLIVPGSDCNGDGVVNCFDYAAIHHLGGFGCDGNVENSFKVKLQSCLEEFQESDFDYS
;
A
#
# COMPACT_ATOMS: atom_id res chain seq x y z
N MET A 1 -5.77 -6.96 -15.74
CA MET A 1 -4.66 -7.41 -14.88
C MET A 1 -4.80 -6.96 -13.42
N ILE A 2 -4.94 -5.65 -13.09
CA ILE A 2 -5.31 -5.25 -11.71
C ILE A 2 -6.65 -5.88 -11.29
N ARG A 3 -7.63 -5.93 -12.22
CA ARG A 3 -8.88 -6.69 -12.05
C ARG A 3 -8.68 -8.20 -11.83
N ASP A 4 -7.60 -8.81 -12.31
CA ASP A 4 -7.34 -10.26 -12.14
C ASP A 4 -6.71 -10.59 -10.79
N ILE A 5 -6.04 -9.61 -10.15
CA ILE A 5 -5.57 -9.72 -8.76
C ILE A 5 -6.73 -9.45 -7.79
N VAL A 6 -7.61 -8.50 -8.12
CA VAL A 6 -8.81 -8.19 -7.31
C VAL A 6 -9.87 -9.30 -7.43
N ASN A 7 -10.05 -9.93 -8.59
CA ASN A 7 -11.05 -10.99 -8.80
C ASN A 7 -10.73 -12.33 -8.10
N HIS A 8 -9.53 -12.50 -7.54
CA HIS A 8 -9.17 -13.67 -6.73
C HIS A 8 -9.15 -13.41 -5.22
N ILE A 9 -9.50 -12.19 -4.79
CA ILE A 9 -9.57 -11.84 -3.39
C ILE A 9 -10.90 -11.13 -3.14
N ASN A 10 -11.95 -11.93 -2.93
CA ASN A 10 -13.18 -11.46 -2.31
C ASN A 10 -12.85 -11.10 -0.84
N ILE A 11 -12.41 -9.87 -0.58
CA ILE A 11 -12.32 -9.32 0.78
C ILE A 11 -13.66 -8.65 1.08
N ASP A 12 -14.46 -9.35 1.86
CA ASP A 12 -15.51 -8.74 2.67
C ASP A 12 -14.83 -7.82 3.70
N MET A 13 -14.77 -6.52 3.39
CA MET A 13 -14.26 -5.50 4.31
C MET A 13 -15.47 -4.80 4.96
N GLN A 14 -15.90 -5.36 6.09
CA GLN A 14 -16.83 -4.70 7.00
C GLN A 14 -16.25 -3.34 7.44
N GLN A 15 -17.05 -2.29 7.23
CA GLN A 15 -16.74 -0.88 7.46
C GLN A 15 -16.16 -0.56 8.86
N PRO A 16 -15.27 0.44 9.00
CA PRO A 16 -15.00 1.06 10.29
C PRO A 16 -16.22 1.86 10.75
N ALA A 17 -16.76 1.51 11.91
CA ALA A 17 -17.86 2.22 12.54
C ALA A 17 -17.45 3.67 12.91
N PHE A 18 -17.87 4.64 12.10
CA PHE A 18 -18.00 6.03 12.53
C PHE A 18 -19.43 6.27 13.05
N CYS A 19 -19.47 6.94 14.21
CA CYS A 19 -20.60 7.29 15.05
C CYS A 19 -21.96 7.56 14.35
N ILE A 20 -22.92 6.64 14.50
CA ILE A 20 -24.35 6.94 14.36
C ILE A 20 -25.05 6.75 15.72
N ARG A 21 -25.86 7.74 16.09
CA ARG A 21 -26.67 7.80 17.33
C ARG A 21 -27.47 6.51 17.53
N LYS A 22 -27.32 5.92 18.71
CA LYS A 22 -28.08 4.76 19.17
C LYS A 22 -29.53 5.17 19.48
N THR A 23 -30.43 5.06 18.52
CA THR A 23 -31.88 5.01 18.78
C THR A 23 -32.44 3.65 18.37
N ARG A 24 -32.89 2.95 19.40
CA ARG A 24 -33.53 1.63 19.47
C ARG A 24 -34.69 1.46 18.48
N LEU A 25 -34.84 0.26 17.88
CA LEU A 25 -36.07 -0.55 17.70
C LEU A 25 -35.72 -1.77 16.79
N LEU A 26 -35.54 -2.96 17.37
CA LEU A 26 -36.42 -4.14 17.35
C LEU A 26 -36.37 -5.01 16.08
N ALA A 27 -35.80 -6.20 16.28
CA ALA A 27 -36.17 -7.52 15.74
C ALA A 27 -36.42 -7.69 14.24
N ASP A 28 -35.51 -8.43 13.58
CA ASP A 28 -35.95 -9.54 12.71
C ASP A 28 -34.89 -10.65 12.77
N THR A 29 -35.27 -11.79 13.35
CA THR A 29 -34.52 -13.04 13.33
C THR A 29 -34.90 -13.79 12.05
N ARG A 30 -33.99 -13.87 11.07
CA ARG A 30 -34.05 -14.93 10.06
C ARG A 30 -32.68 -15.57 9.89
N GLU A 31 -32.70 -16.87 10.13
CA GLU A 31 -31.58 -17.82 10.05
C GLU A 31 -30.98 -17.83 8.64
N VAL A 32 -29.69 -17.57 8.53
CA VAL A 32 -28.90 -17.87 7.32
C VAL A 32 -28.31 -19.28 7.47
N PRO A 33 -28.48 -20.16 6.46
CA PRO A 33 -28.02 -21.53 6.50
C PRO A 33 -26.49 -21.62 6.60
N GLU A 34 -26.05 -22.59 7.38
CA GLU A 34 -24.67 -22.90 7.75
C GLU A 34 -23.76 -23.05 6.53
N PHE A 35 -23.09 -21.97 6.12
CA PHE A 35 -21.97 -22.06 5.19
C PHE A 35 -20.78 -22.59 5.96
N LYS A 36 -20.53 -23.88 5.75
CA LYS A 36 -19.44 -24.69 6.29
C LYS A 36 -18.14 -23.90 6.35
N LEU A 37 -17.72 -23.59 7.58
CA LEU A 37 -16.45 -22.97 7.95
C LEU A 37 -15.29 -23.77 7.33
N VAL A 38 -14.76 -23.32 6.20
CA VAL A 38 -13.41 -23.70 5.79
C VAL A 38 -12.48 -22.74 6.49
N ARG A 39 -11.75 -23.27 7.49
CA ARG A 39 -10.64 -22.59 8.15
C ARG A 39 -9.60 -22.22 7.11
N LEU A 40 -9.51 -20.95 6.73
CA LEU A 40 -8.24 -20.40 6.31
C LEU A 40 -7.44 -20.16 7.58
N SER A 41 -6.44 -20.99 7.79
CA SER A 41 -5.41 -20.79 8.78
C SER A 41 -4.75 -19.43 8.55
N SER A 42 -5.15 -18.47 9.38
CA SER A 42 -4.34 -17.32 9.73
C SER A 42 -3.02 -17.83 10.29
N SER A 43 -2.00 -17.94 9.45
CA SER A 43 -0.62 -17.88 9.94
C SER A 43 -0.41 -16.44 10.37
N GLY A 44 -0.23 -16.27 11.68
CA GLY A 44 -0.38 -15.00 12.36
C GLY A 44 0.64 -13.96 11.96
N ASP A 45 0.18 -12.97 11.19
CA ASP A 45 0.78 -11.65 11.12
C ASP A 45 -0.36 -10.63 10.99
N ASN A 46 -0.90 -10.18 12.14
CA ASN A 46 -1.64 -8.92 12.22
C ASN A 46 -0.65 -7.75 12.09
N VAL A 47 0.19 -7.77 11.06
CA VAL A 47 1.09 -6.68 10.70
C VAL A 47 0.27 -5.74 9.85
N ALA A 48 -0.11 -4.59 10.40
CA ALA A 48 -0.70 -3.50 9.64
C ALA A 48 0.21 -3.17 8.46
N LYS A 49 -0.17 -3.60 7.25
CA LYS A 49 0.58 -3.32 6.03
C LYS A 49 0.64 -1.81 5.84
N THR A 50 1.85 -1.25 5.80
CA THR A 50 2.06 0.21 5.71
C THR A 50 1.60 0.75 4.35
N VAL A 51 1.65 -0.07 3.30
CA VAL A 51 1.14 0.24 1.95
C VAL A 51 -0.04 -0.68 1.65
N ASN A 52 -1.17 -0.12 1.21
CA ASN A 52 -2.34 -0.92 0.83
C ASN A 52 -2.17 -1.56 -0.56
N GLN A 53 -3.03 -2.54 -0.88
CA GLN A 53 -2.91 -3.32 -2.12
C GLN A 53 -3.20 -2.48 -3.38
N ILE A 54 -4.10 -1.50 -3.31
CA ILE A 54 -4.42 -0.59 -4.42
C ILE A 54 -3.18 0.25 -4.76
N CYS A 55 -2.53 0.80 -3.75
CA CYS A 55 -1.31 1.60 -3.90
C CYS A 55 -0.16 0.76 -4.47
N LEU A 56 0.04 -0.47 -3.98
CA LEU A 56 1.03 -1.39 -4.55
C LEU A 56 0.74 -1.68 -6.03
N GLY A 57 -0.53 -1.91 -6.38
CA GLY A 57 -0.95 -2.09 -7.77
C GLY A 57 -0.63 -0.88 -8.64
N CYS A 58 -0.99 0.33 -8.19
CA CYS A 58 -0.74 1.54 -8.97
C CYS A 58 0.74 1.93 -9.06
N ILE A 59 1.56 1.64 -8.05
CA ILE A 59 3.01 1.81 -8.13
C ILE A 59 3.59 0.87 -9.21
N CYS A 60 3.14 -0.38 -9.24
CA CYS A 60 3.54 -1.38 -10.23
C CYS A 60 3.11 -0.98 -11.66
N GLU A 61 1.88 -0.48 -11.83
CA GLU A 61 1.37 0.00 -13.11
C GLU A 61 2.19 1.20 -13.61
N ALA A 62 2.45 2.17 -12.72
CA ALA A 62 3.26 3.34 -13.07
C ALA A 62 4.73 2.98 -13.39
N ALA A 63 5.28 1.95 -12.73
CA ALA A 63 6.68 1.53 -12.91
C ALA A 63 6.92 0.73 -14.20
N SER A 64 6.00 -0.19 -14.54
CA SER A 64 6.21 -1.11 -15.67
C SER A 64 4.93 -1.55 -16.37
N ASP A 65 3.81 -0.86 -16.19
CA ASP A 65 2.48 -1.33 -16.61
C ASP A 65 2.14 -2.70 -16.01
N CYS A 66 2.70 -2.98 -14.82
CA CYS A 66 2.67 -4.28 -14.16
C CYS A 66 3.08 -5.47 -15.06
N ASP A 67 3.89 -5.22 -16.09
CA ASP A 67 4.30 -6.25 -17.04
C ASP A 67 5.23 -7.29 -16.40
N ARG A 68 4.66 -8.48 -16.16
CA ARG A 68 5.36 -9.65 -15.59
C ARG A 68 6.43 -10.24 -16.51
N SER A 69 6.47 -9.83 -17.78
CA SER A 69 7.50 -10.24 -18.73
C SER A 69 8.74 -9.34 -18.70
N VAL A 70 8.70 -8.24 -17.95
CA VAL A 70 9.85 -7.35 -17.75
C VAL A 70 10.95 -8.06 -16.97
N GLY A 71 12.07 -8.27 -17.65
CA GLY A 71 13.31 -8.75 -17.05
C GLY A 71 14.08 -7.62 -16.33
N CYS A 72 15.40 -7.64 -16.47
CA CYS A 72 16.28 -6.60 -15.95
C CYS A 72 16.77 -5.69 -17.07
N VAL A 73 16.63 -4.38 -16.88
CA VAL A 73 17.28 -3.37 -17.72
C VAL A 73 18.37 -2.73 -16.88
N LYS A 74 19.63 -3.09 -17.15
CA LYS A 74 20.78 -2.77 -16.29
C LYS A 74 20.55 -3.33 -14.87
N ASP A 75 20.64 -2.50 -13.85
CA ASP A 75 20.50 -2.90 -12.44
C ASP A 75 19.05 -2.76 -11.92
N VAL A 76 18.09 -2.47 -12.80
CA VAL A 76 16.67 -2.25 -12.47
C VAL A 76 15.84 -3.40 -13.02
N CYS A 77 15.14 -4.12 -12.15
CA CYS A 77 14.54 -5.41 -12.49
C CYS A 77 13.06 -5.52 -12.09
N GLY A 78 12.33 -6.31 -12.87
CA GLY A 78 10.98 -6.77 -12.52
C GLY A 78 9.89 -5.71 -12.61
N LEU A 79 8.70 -6.10 -12.17
CA LEU A 79 7.47 -5.32 -12.33
C LEU A 79 7.44 -4.01 -11.51
N PHE A 80 8.16 -3.98 -10.39
CA PHE A 80 8.31 -2.78 -9.57
C PHE A 80 9.59 -2.01 -9.89
N LYS A 81 10.33 -2.33 -10.97
CA LYS A 81 11.59 -1.65 -11.31
C LYS A 81 12.54 -1.50 -10.10
N ILE A 82 12.76 -2.61 -9.39
CA ILE A 82 13.53 -2.65 -8.15
C ILE A 82 15.02 -2.86 -8.47
N THR A 83 15.90 -2.17 -7.73
CA THR A 83 17.35 -2.40 -7.80
C THR A 83 17.84 -3.39 -6.76
N ARG A 84 19.02 -3.99 -6.95
CA ARG A 84 19.58 -4.92 -5.97
C ARG A 84 19.78 -4.29 -4.58
N PRO A 85 20.30 -3.05 -4.42
CA PRO A 85 20.38 -2.38 -3.12
C PRO A 85 19.00 -2.19 -2.48
N TYR A 86 17.98 -1.84 -3.28
CA TYR A 86 16.61 -1.72 -2.79
C TYR A 86 16.14 -3.03 -2.15
N TRP A 87 16.30 -4.16 -2.86
CA TRP A 87 15.93 -5.48 -2.34
C TRP A 87 16.72 -5.88 -1.08
N VAL A 88 18.02 -5.56 -1.01
CA VAL A 88 18.83 -5.79 0.19
C VAL A 88 18.31 -4.97 1.37
N ASP A 89 17.97 -3.71 1.13
CA ASP A 89 17.40 -2.83 2.13
C ASP A 89 16.03 -3.28 2.62
N SER A 90 15.25 -3.90 1.74
CA SER A 90 13.97 -4.55 2.06
C SER A 90 14.11 -5.84 2.88
N GLY A 91 15.31 -6.21 3.30
CA GLY A 91 15.57 -7.42 4.08
C GLY A 91 15.69 -8.69 3.24
N ARG A 92 15.98 -8.55 1.94
CA ARG A 92 16.20 -9.67 1.01
C ARG A 92 15.04 -10.68 0.99
N PRO A 93 13.78 -10.23 0.75
CA PRO A 93 12.65 -11.15 0.67
C PRO A 93 12.88 -12.14 -0.47
N VAL A 94 12.45 -13.39 -0.27
CA VAL A 94 12.61 -14.46 -1.25
C VAL A 94 11.32 -15.26 -1.37
N LEU A 95 11.24 -16.08 -2.41
CA LEU A 95 10.16 -17.03 -2.58
C LEU A 95 10.19 -18.11 -1.49
N ALA A 96 9.07 -18.81 -1.31
CA ALA A 96 9.00 -19.90 -0.35
C ALA A 96 10.06 -20.97 -0.66
N ASN A 97 10.85 -21.34 0.35
CA ASN A 97 11.96 -22.31 0.26
C ASN A 97 13.16 -21.85 -0.60
N ASP A 98 13.27 -20.56 -0.88
CA ASP A 98 14.43 -19.98 -1.58
C ASP A 98 15.45 -19.39 -0.57
N ASP A 99 16.69 -19.14 -1.01
CA ASP A 99 17.80 -18.67 -0.17
C ASP A 99 18.06 -17.16 -0.38
N PRO A 100 17.95 -16.30 0.65
CA PRO A 100 18.24 -14.86 0.55
C PRO A 100 19.72 -14.52 0.26
N ASN A 101 20.62 -15.51 0.29
CA ASN A 101 22.03 -15.36 -0.04
C ASN A 101 22.38 -15.83 -1.45
N ASP A 102 21.47 -16.52 -2.16
CA ASP A 102 21.66 -16.88 -3.56
C ASP A 102 21.68 -15.60 -4.41
N ASP A 103 22.65 -15.50 -5.31
CA ASP A 103 22.81 -14.33 -6.16
C ASP A 103 21.62 -14.08 -7.09
N ALA A 104 20.92 -15.15 -7.48
CA ALA A 104 19.74 -15.12 -8.34
C ALA A 104 18.42 -14.96 -7.58
N ALA A 105 18.42 -15.01 -6.24
CA ALA A 105 17.21 -14.83 -5.42
C ALA A 105 16.58 -13.45 -5.64
N PHE A 106 17.41 -12.41 -5.81
CA PHE A 106 16.97 -11.07 -6.18
C PHE A 106 16.08 -11.09 -7.43
N THR A 107 16.59 -11.62 -8.54
CA THR A 107 15.88 -11.62 -9.83
C THR A 107 14.59 -12.45 -9.76
N ARG A 108 14.63 -13.61 -9.10
CA ARG A 108 13.42 -14.44 -8.89
C ARG A 108 12.35 -13.70 -8.10
N CYS A 109 12.74 -13.00 -7.03
CA CYS A 109 11.80 -12.26 -6.19
C CYS A 109 11.18 -11.07 -6.92
N VAL A 110 11.99 -10.22 -7.58
CA VAL A 110 11.49 -8.99 -8.23
C VAL A 110 10.62 -9.27 -9.46
N SER A 111 10.75 -10.44 -10.08
CA SER A 111 9.87 -10.91 -11.16
C SER A 111 8.56 -11.54 -10.68
N GLU A 112 8.42 -11.82 -9.38
CA GLU A 112 7.22 -12.42 -8.81
C GLU A 112 6.35 -11.36 -8.11
N PRO A 113 5.06 -11.22 -8.44
CA PRO A 113 4.20 -10.16 -7.91
C PRO A 113 4.17 -10.04 -6.38
N PHE A 114 4.07 -11.15 -5.65
CA PHE A 114 3.95 -11.10 -4.19
C PHE A 114 5.29 -10.82 -3.50
N CYS A 115 6.38 -11.44 -3.95
CA CYS A 115 7.72 -11.23 -3.40
C CYS A 115 8.21 -9.81 -3.67
N SER A 116 7.99 -9.31 -4.88
CA SER A 116 8.33 -7.93 -5.24
C SER A 116 7.50 -6.90 -4.47
N ALA A 117 6.18 -7.12 -4.32
CA ALA A 117 5.34 -6.28 -3.46
C ALA A 117 5.81 -6.31 -1.99
N LYS A 118 6.22 -7.48 -1.49
CA LYS A 118 6.79 -7.61 -0.14
C LYS A 118 8.09 -6.81 0.01
N ALA A 119 8.92 -6.76 -1.03
CA ALA A 119 10.10 -5.91 -1.03
C ALA A 119 9.73 -4.43 -0.90
N VAL A 120 8.72 -3.95 -1.62
CA VAL A 120 8.22 -2.57 -1.51
C VAL A 120 7.67 -2.28 -0.11
N GLU A 121 6.82 -3.16 0.43
CA GLU A 121 6.26 -3.02 1.79
C GLU A 121 7.37 -2.90 2.86
N ASN A 122 8.38 -3.78 2.78
CA ASN A 122 9.50 -3.77 3.72
C ASN A 122 10.37 -2.51 3.54
N TYR A 123 10.55 -2.04 2.30
CA TYR A 123 11.29 -0.81 2.01
C TYR A 123 10.62 0.41 2.64
N MET A 124 9.29 0.51 2.53
CA MET A 124 8.54 1.59 3.19
C MET A 124 8.63 1.51 4.70
N THR A 125 8.67 0.29 5.26
CA THR A 125 8.88 0.11 6.70
C THR A 125 10.25 0.59 7.16
N LYS A 126 11.29 0.42 6.33
CA LYS A 126 12.66 0.87 6.62
C LYS A 126 12.83 2.38 6.50
N TYR A 127 12.26 2.99 5.46
CA TYR A 127 12.51 4.39 5.09
C TYR A 127 11.39 5.37 5.47
N ARG A 128 10.35 4.91 6.15
CA ARG A 128 9.38 5.81 6.80
C ARG A 128 10.05 6.66 7.86
N LYS A 129 9.85 7.97 7.81
CA LYS A 129 10.12 8.84 8.95
C LYS A 129 9.00 8.60 9.98
N VAL A 130 9.35 8.46 11.25
CA VAL A 130 8.34 8.58 12.32
C VAL A 130 8.18 10.08 12.54
N LEU A 131 7.10 10.65 12.03
CA LEU A 131 6.75 12.04 12.32
C LEU A 131 6.60 12.15 13.85
N HIS A 132 7.50 12.92 14.47
CA HIS A 132 7.40 13.23 15.90
C HIS A 132 6.32 14.30 16.08
N PRO A 133 5.57 14.28 17.21
CA PRO A 133 4.59 15.31 17.51
C PRO A 133 5.30 16.64 17.71
N GLY A 134 5.30 17.50 16.69
CA GLY A 134 5.93 18.82 16.78
C GLY A 134 6.23 19.56 15.48
N TYR A 135 5.98 18.99 14.30
CA TYR A 135 6.34 19.62 13.02
C TYR A 135 5.25 19.59 11.94
N PHE A 136 3.99 19.61 12.35
CA PHE A 136 2.90 19.97 11.44
C PHE A 136 2.38 21.37 11.79
N THR A 137 2.08 22.10 10.74
CA THR A 137 1.70 23.52 10.68
C THR A 137 0.65 23.97 11.72
N PRO A 138 0.57 25.27 12.06
CA PRO A 138 -0.53 25.79 12.87
C PRO A 138 -1.88 25.38 12.25
N PRO A 139 -2.86 24.99 13.08
CA PRO A 139 -4.06 24.31 12.63
C PRO A 139 -4.85 25.16 11.64
N VAL A 140 -5.14 24.61 10.47
CA VAL A 140 -6.30 25.06 9.69
C VAL A 140 -7.52 24.73 10.54
N PRO A 141 -8.28 25.72 11.03
CA PRO A 141 -9.46 25.42 11.83
C PRO A 141 -10.48 24.72 10.94
N CYS A 142 -10.86 23.48 11.27
CA CYS A 142 -12.07 22.89 10.72
C CYS A 142 -13.23 23.85 11.04
N PRO A 143 -14.06 24.26 10.05
CA PRO A 143 -15.38 24.76 10.38
C PRO A 143 -16.08 23.62 11.15
N ASP A 144 -16.73 23.95 12.27
CA ASP A 144 -17.48 23.05 13.17
C ASP A 144 -16.80 22.64 14.49
N GLY A 145 -15.61 23.16 14.83
CA GLY A 145 -15.13 23.16 16.23
C GLY A 145 -14.89 21.78 16.85
N VAL A 146 -14.67 20.75 16.02
CA VAL A 146 -14.28 19.42 16.46
C VAL A 146 -12.79 19.44 16.83
N PRO A 147 -12.39 19.06 18.06
CA PRO A 147 -10.98 18.94 18.40
C PRO A 147 -10.36 17.80 17.58
N PRO A 148 -9.15 17.96 17.03
CA PRO A 148 -8.46 16.88 16.34
C PRO A 148 -8.32 15.69 17.30
N LEU A 149 -8.60 14.48 16.79
CA LEU A 149 -8.43 13.23 17.54
C LEU A 149 -6.99 13.13 18.06
N PRO A 150 -6.74 12.52 19.23
CA PRO A 150 -5.38 12.34 19.73
C PRO A 150 -4.56 11.57 18.70
N ASP A 151 -3.45 12.18 18.29
CA ASP A 151 -2.57 11.84 17.16
C ASP A 151 -2.55 10.34 16.81
N LEU A 152 -3.26 9.97 15.76
CA LEU A 152 -2.98 8.72 15.06
C LEU A 152 -1.58 8.86 14.47
N ILE A 153 -0.59 8.25 15.12
CA ILE A 153 0.77 8.15 14.57
C ILE A 153 0.64 7.33 13.28
N VAL A 154 0.60 8.00 12.13
CA VAL A 154 0.74 7.36 10.82
C VAL A 154 2.24 7.32 10.53
N PRO A 155 2.90 6.16 10.68
CA PRO A 155 4.33 6.08 10.42
C PRO A 155 4.57 6.17 8.91
N GLY A 156 5.21 7.26 8.46
CA GLY A 156 5.42 7.57 7.05
C GLY A 156 6.02 8.97 6.85
N SER A 157 6.54 9.23 5.65
CA SER A 157 7.13 10.53 5.31
C SER A 157 6.18 11.26 4.36
N ASP A 158 5.76 12.48 4.70
CA ASP A 158 5.07 13.37 3.76
C ASP A 158 6.12 13.96 2.80
N CYS A 159 6.17 13.46 1.58
CA CYS A 159 7.15 13.81 0.56
C CYS A 159 6.68 14.93 -0.35
N ASN A 160 5.36 15.05 -0.57
CA ASN A 160 4.79 16.07 -1.43
C ASN A 160 4.36 17.34 -0.67
N GLY A 161 4.40 17.32 0.67
CA GLY A 161 4.05 18.44 1.54
C GLY A 161 2.56 18.76 1.60
N ASP A 162 1.69 17.82 1.20
CA ASP A 162 0.23 18.01 1.16
C ASP A 162 -0.44 17.87 2.54
N GLY A 163 0.32 17.39 3.51
CA GLY A 163 -0.07 17.28 4.87
C GLY A 163 -0.57 15.90 5.31
N VAL A 164 -0.59 14.93 4.41
CA VAL A 164 -1.08 13.59 4.65
C VAL A 164 -0.08 12.55 4.14
N VAL A 165 0.14 11.48 4.92
CA VAL A 165 0.93 10.35 4.42
C VAL A 165 0.00 9.41 3.66
N ASN A 166 0.16 9.33 2.34
CA ASN A 166 -0.66 8.52 1.46
C ASN A 166 0.17 7.81 0.36
N CYS A 167 -0.50 7.29 -0.68
CA CYS A 167 0.16 6.54 -1.74
C CYS A 167 1.17 7.37 -2.54
N PHE A 168 0.95 8.67 -2.71
CA PHE A 168 1.86 9.56 -3.43
C PHE A 168 3.23 9.61 -2.73
N ASP A 169 3.25 9.56 -1.41
CA ASP A 169 4.49 9.55 -0.62
C ASP A 169 5.26 8.24 -0.75
N TYR A 170 4.55 7.11 -0.60
CA TYR A 170 5.15 5.80 -0.79
C TYR A 170 5.70 5.62 -2.20
N ALA A 171 4.99 6.14 -3.20
CA ALA A 171 5.43 6.12 -4.58
C ALA A 171 6.66 7.01 -4.82
N ALA A 172 6.76 8.16 -4.14
CA ALA A 172 7.95 9.00 -4.19
C ALA A 172 9.17 8.30 -3.60
N ILE A 173 9.05 7.68 -2.43
CA ILE A 173 10.12 6.88 -1.81
C ILE A 173 10.50 5.69 -2.69
N HIS A 174 9.53 5.04 -3.33
CA HIS A 174 9.79 3.95 -4.26
C HIS A 174 10.61 4.42 -5.48
N HIS A 175 10.16 5.50 -6.12
CA HIS A 175 10.71 5.99 -7.38
C HIS A 175 12.07 6.68 -7.20
N LEU A 176 12.27 7.40 -6.10
CA LEU A 176 13.48 8.19 -5.84
C LEU A 176 14.45 7.53 -4.85
N GLY A 177 14.01 6.44 -4.20
CA GLY A 177 14.76 5.74 -3.16
C GLY A 177 14.54 6.29 -1.75
N GLY A 178 15.08 5.59 -0.76
CA GLY A 178 14.81 5.77 0.66
C GLY A 178 15.12 7.15 1.24
N PHE A 179 16.01 7.91 0.60
CA PHE A 179 16.35 9.29 0.98
C PHE A 179 15.89 10.32 -0.04
N GLY A 180 15.21 9.88 -1.11
CA GLY A 180 14.81 10.70 -2.23
C GLY A 180 13.47 11.41 -2.05
N CYS A 181 12.87 11.37 -0.86
CA CYS A 181 11.55 11.95 -0.56
C CYS A 181 11.42 13.42 -1.00
N ASP A 182 12.48 14.23 -0.82
CA ASP A 182 12.49 15.65 -1.19
C ASP A 182 12.80 15.90 -2.69
N GLY A 183 12.97 14.84 -3.48
CA GLY A 183 13.33 14.92 -4.89
C GLY A 183 12.12 15.08 -5.82
N ASN A 184 12.39 15.42 -7.08
CA ASN A 184 11.34 15.54 -8.09
C ASN A 184 11.06 14.19 -8.75
N VAL A 185 9.92 13.58 -8.45
CA VAL A 185 9.43 12.38 -9.14
C VAL A 185 9.12 12.72 -10.61
N GLU A 186 9.45 11.82 -11.54
CA GLU A 186 9.22 12.01 -12.98
C GLU A 186 7.73 12.17 -13.31
N ASN A 187 7.39 13.09 -14.23
CA ASN A 187 6.00 13.39 -14.58
C ASN A 187 5.25 12.20 -15.20
N SER A 188 5.93 11.36 -15.99
CA SER A 188 5.33 10.18 -16.62
C SER A 188 4.83 9.18 -15.56
N PHE A 189 5.65 8.95 -14.53
CA PHE A 189 5.31 8.10 -13.39
C PHE A 189 4.18 8.71 -12.55
N LYS A 190 4.25 10.01 -12.24
CA LYS A 190 3.19 10.72 -11.49
C LYS A 190 1.83 10.61 -12.17
N VAL A 191 1.77 10.88 -13.48
CA VAL A 191 0.51 10.84 -14.25
C VAL A 191 -0.07 9.43 -14.27
N LYS A 192 0.74 8.41 -14.56
CA LYS A 192 0.27 7.01 -14.53
C LYS A 192 -0.25 6.60 -13.15
N LEU A 193 0.49 6.95 -12.09
CA LEU A 193 0.10 6.66 -10.71
C LEU A 193 -1.22 7.34 -10.37
N GLN A 194 -1.34 8.64 -10.65
CA GLN A 194 -2.54 9.42 -10.38
C GLN A 194 -3.75 8.85 -11.13
N SER A 195 -3.63 8.61 -12.44
CA SER A 195 -4.72 8.02 -13.23
C SER A 195 -5.14 6.66 -12.70
N CYS A 196 -4.20 5.80 -12.29
CA CYS A 196 -4.54 4.51 -11.67
C CYS A 196 -5.29 4.70 -10.34
N LEU A 197 -4.86 5.63 -9.49
CA LEU A 197 -5.50 5.86 -8.19
C LEU A 197 -6.91 6.46 -8.33
N GLU A 198 -7.11 7.35 -9.30
CA GLU A 198 -8.42 7.97 -9.58
C GLU A 198 -9.46 6.92 -9.99
N GLU A 199 -9.08 5.89 -10.74
CA GLU A 199 -9.97 4.77 -11.11
C GLU A 199 -10.55 4.02 -9.88
N PHE A 200 -9.86 4.04 -8.74
CA PHE A 200 -10.32 3.39 -7.50
C PHE A 200 -10.96 4.35 -6.49
N GLN A 201 -10.86 5.67 -6.69
CA GLN A 201 -11.54 6.66 -5.84
C GLN A 201 -13.01 6.84 -6.24
N GLU A 202 -13.39 6.52 -7.48
CA GLU A 202 -14.79 6.58 -7.94
C GLU A 202 -15.64 5.40 -7.45
N SER A 203 -15.04 4.28 -6.99
CA SER A 203 -15.79 3.11 -6.50
C SER A 203 -16.31 3.24 -5.06
N ASP A 204 -15.95 4.32 -4.35
CA ASP A 204 -16.47 4.61 -3.00
C ASP A 204 -17.65 5.60 -3.01
N PHE A 205 -18.03 6.15 -4.16
CA PHE A 205 -19.07 7.20 -4.26
C PHE A 205 -20.34 6.82 -5.04
N ASP A 206 -20.46 5.59 -5.54
CA ASP A 206 -21.69 5.11 -6.18
C ASP A 206 -22.50 4.18 -5.26
N TYR A 207 -22.94 4.74 -4.14
CA TYR A 207 -24.08 4.20 -3.39
C TYR A 207 -25.00 5.38 -3.03
N SER A 208 -25.79 5.82 -4.02
CA SER A 208 -26.99 6.63 -3.80
C SER A 208 -28.25 5.80 -4.01
#